data_AF-A0A2H0U7R7-F1
#
_entry.id   AF-A0A2H0U7R7-F1
#
_cell.length_a   1.000
_cell.length_b   1.000
_cell.length_c   1.000
_cell.angle_alpha   90.00
_cell.angle_beta   90.00
_cell.angle_gamma   90.00
#
_symmetry.space_group_name_H-M   'P 1'
#
loop_
_entity.id
_entity.type
_entity.pdbx_description
1 polymer ?
#
loop_
_entity_poly.entity_id
_entity_poly.type
_entity_poly.pdbx_seq_one_letter_code
_entity_poly.pdbx_strand_id
1 'polypeptide(L)'
;MGRSRAHRIGIFLEFLVFGIVVGMTEDLLVVALATGEPITWKVVGIVVAIAIPFAVLGELVVDNIDFGKYIERVLSRRQNRATRRRLSAR
;
A
#
# COMPACT_ATOMS: atom_id res chain seq x y z
N MET A 1 -23.79 11.27 8.26
CA MET A 1 -23.85 9.78 8.19
C MET A 1 -22.66 9.21 8.95
N GLY A 2 -22.86 8.74 10.18
CA GLY A 2 -21.78 8.18 10.99
C GLY A 2 -21.37 6.81 10.44
N ARG A 3 -20.16 6.70 9.87
CA ARG A 3 -19.59 5.39 9.50
C ARG A 3 -19.48 4.53 10.76
N SER A 4 -20.25 3.45 10.82
CA SER A 4 -20.25 2.49 11.93
C SER A 4 -18.87 1.85 12.10
N ARG A 5 -18.47 1.51 13.33
CA ARG A 5 -17.16 0.88 13.62
C ARG A 5 -16.91 -0.38 12.78
N ALA A 6 -17.97 -1.13 12.46
CA ALA A 6 -17.91 -2.33 11.62
C ALA A 6 -17.38 -2.04 10.21
N HIS A 7 -17.72 -0.89 9.61
CA HIS A 7 -17.28 -0.56 8.26
C HIS A 7 -15.77 -0.28 8.20
N ARG A 8 -15.21 0.38 9.22
CA ARG A 8 -13.75 0.60 9.31
C ARG A 8 -12.98 -0.69 9.48
N ILE A 9 -13.50 -1.62 10.28
CA ILE A 9 -12.88 -2.94 10.47
C ILE A 9 -12.91 -3.75 9.17
N GLY A 10 -13.99 -3.66 8.38
CA GLY A 10 -14.07 -4.32 7.08
C GLY A 10 -12.98 -3.86 6.11
N ILE A 11 -12.78 -2.54 6.02
CA ILE A 11 -11.74 -1.94 5.16
C ILE A 11 -10.34 -2.34 5.66
N PHE A 12 -10.11 -2.29 6.97
CA PHE A 12 -8.84 -2.72 7.58
C PHE A 12 -8.51 -4.18 7.26
N LEU A 13 -9.49 -5.08 7.40
CA LEU A 13 -9.32 -6.49 7.08
C LEU A 13 -9.06 -6.72 5.59
N GLU A 14 -9.73 -5.98 4.71
CA GLU A 14 -9.53 -6.04 3.26
C GLU A 14 -8.10 -5.65 2.88
N PHE A 15 -7.59 -4.53 3.41
CA PHE A 15 -6.22 -4.11 3.18
C PHE A 15 -5.18 -5.00 3.83
N LEU A 16 -5.46 -5.54 5.02
CA LEU A 16 -4.58 -6.51 5.67
C LEU A 16 -4.42 -7.78 4.84
N VAL A 17 -5.54 -8.36 4.38
CA VAL A 17 -5.52 -9.55 3.53
C VAL A 17 -4.82 -9.26 2.20
N PHE A 18 -5.12 -8.12 1.59
CA PHE A 18 -4.45 -7.69 0.36
C PHE A 18 -2.94 -7.53 0.56
N GLY A 19 -2.52 -6.87 1.64
CA GLY A 19 -1.12 -6.68 2.00
C GLY A 19 -0.38 -8.00 2.22
N ILE A 20 -1.01 -8.99 2.87
CA ILE A 20 -0.43 -10.32 3.03
C ILE A 20 -0.28 -11.01 1.66
N VAL A 21 -1.32 -11.02 0.83
CA VAL A 21 -1.29 -11.71 -0.47
C VAL A 21 -0.25 -11.09 -1.39
N VAL A 22 -0.24 -9.76 -1.52
CA VAL A 22 0.72 -9.05 -2.37
C VAL A 22 2.13 -9.19 -1.82
N GLY A 23 2.33 -8.97 -0.52
CA GLY A 23 3.64 -9.09 0.12
C GLY A 23 4.24 -10.49 -0.01
N MET A 24 3.44 -11.53 0.24
CA MET A 24 3.90 -12.91 0.04
C MET A 24 4.23 -13.22 -1.42
N THR A 25 3.44 -12.71 -2.36
CA THR A 25 3.68 -12.93 -3.80
C THR A 25 4.98 -12.25 -4.24
N GLU A 26 5.20 -11.00 -3.82
CA GLU A 26 6.41 -10.25 -4.09
C GLU A 26 7.64 -10.94 -3.50
N ASP A 27 7.59 -11.32 -2.22
CA ASP A 27 8.70 -11.96 -1.53
C ASP A 27 9.08 -13.30 -2.18
N LEU A 28 8.09 -14.13 -2.53
CA LEU A 28 8.34 -15.41 -3.20
C LEU A 28 8.91 -15.20 -4.62
N LEU A 29 8.43 -14.19 -5.33
CA LEU A 29 8.92 -13.85 -6.67
C LEU A 29 10.35 -13.31 -6.61
N VAL A 30 10.69 -12.51 -5.60
CA VAL A 30 12.06 -12.05 -5.34
C VAL A 30 12.96 -13.24 -5.03
N VAL A 31 12.56 -14.15 -4.14
CA VAL A 31 13.38 -15.34 -3.86
C VAL A 31 13.60 -16.15 -5.13
N ALA A 32 12.54 -16.46 -5.89
CA ALA A 32 12.66 -17.25 -7.11
C ALA A 32 13.57 -16.60 -8.17
N LEU A 33 13.40 -15.29 -8.42
CA LEU A 33 14.13 -14.59 -9.47
C LEU A 33 15.55 -14.17 -9.06
N ALA A 34 15.77 -13.81 -7.80
CA ALA A 34 17.06 -13.31 -7.32
C ALA A 34 18.01 -14.45 -6.94
N THR A 35 17.50 -15.55 -6.40
CA THR A 35 18.34 -16.67 -5.93
C THR A 35 18.49 -17.79 -6.95
N GLY A 36 17.52 -17.96 -7.85
CA GLY A 36 17.48 -19.09 -8.78
C GLY A 36 17.25 -20.46 -8.11
N GLU A 37 17.02 -20.49 -6.79
CA GLU A 37 16.77 -21.70 -6.01
C GLU A 37 15.27 -22.05 -5.99
N PRO A 38 14.92 -23.33 -5.89
CA PRO A 38 13.53 -23.75 -5.83
C PRO A 38 12.84 -23.26 -4.54
N ILE A 39 11.59 -22.82 -4.69
CA ILE A 39 10.76 -22.45 -3.54
C ILE A 39 10.43 -23.70 -2.75
N THR A 40 11.03 -23.83 -1.57
CA THR A 40 10.74 -24.92 -0.61
C THR A 40 9.68 -24.49 0.40
N TRP A 41 9.01 -25.45 1.04
CA TRP A 41 8.08 -25.17 2.15
C TRP A 41 8.72 -24.41 3.31
N LYS A 42 10.04 -24.55 3.51
CA LYS A 42 10.80 -23.75 4.49
C LYS A 42 10.83 -22.27 4.10
N VAL A 43 11.08 -21.97 2.83
CA VAL A 43 11.06 -20.59 2.30
C VAL A 43 9.67 -20.00 2.45
N VAL A 44 8.62 -20.73 2.06
CA VAL A 44 7.23 -20.28 2.21
C VAL A 44 6.91 -19.97 3.67
N GLY A 45 7.30 -20.85 4.61
CA GLY A 45 7.10 -20.61 6.03
C GLY A 45 7.80 -19.36 6.56
N ILE A 46 9.02 -19.09 6.11
CA ILE A 46 9.76 -17.87 6.46
C ILE A 46 9.07 -16.63 5.90
N VAL A 47 8.68 -16.65 4.62
CA VAL A 47 7.97 -15.54 3.98
C VAL A 47 6.65 -15.25 4.69
N VAL A 48 5.84 -16.26 5.02
CA VAL A 48 4.60 -16.08 5.77
C VAL A 48 4.86 -15.46 7.15
N ALA A 49 5.87 -15.94 7.87
CA ALA A 49 6.19 -15.44 9.21
C ALA A 49 6.62 -13.97 9.21
N ILE A 50 7.22 -13.50 8.11
CA ILE A 50 7.65 -12.09 7.94
C ILE A 50 6.51 -11.25 7.36
N ALA A 51 5.79 -11.74 6.35
CA ALA A 51 4.75 -10.99 5.67
C ALA A 51 3.60 -10.59 6.61
N ILE A 52 3.23 -11.44 7.57
CA ILE A 52 2.15 -11.13 8.54
C ILE A 52 2.47 -9.89 9.40
N PRO A 53 3.59 -9.81 10.13
CA PRO A 53 3.90 -8.61 10.91
C PRO A 53 4.08 -7.37 10.03
N PHE A 54 4.65 -7.50 8.83
CA PHE A 54 4.76 -6.38 7.89
C PHE A 54 3.41 -5.90 7.36
N ALA A 55 2.46 -6.79 7.08
CA ALA A 55 1.12 -6.40 6.65
C ALA A 55 0.35 -5.69 7.77
N VAL A 56 0.49 -6.15 9.03
CA VAL A 56 -0.11 -5.48 10.19
C VAL A 56 0.51 -4.09 10.39
N LEU A 57 1.84 -3.97 10.33
CA LEU A 57 2.51 -2.68 10.45
C LEU A 57 2.17 -1.74 9.29
N GLY A 58 2.11 -2.26 8.06
CA GLY A 58 1.75 -1.51 6.87
C GLY A 58 0.35 -0.92 7.00
N GLU A 59 -0.62 -1.72 7.44
CA GLU A 59 -1.98 -1.23 7.67
C GLU A 59 -2.03 -0.18 8.79
N LEU A 60 -1.36 -0.42 9.93
CA LEU A 60 -1.30 0.56 11.02
C LEU A 60 -0.65 1.89 10.59
N VAL A 61 0.35 1.83 9.72
CA VAL A 61 1.01 3.03 9.16
C VAL A 61 0.09 3.72 8.15
N VAL A 62 -0.57 2.96 7.27
CA VAL A 62 -1.46 3.49 6.24
C VAL A 62 -2.71 4.12 6.84
N ASP A 63 -3.30 3.53 7.88
CA ASP A 63 -4.47 4.08 8.59
C ASP A 63 -4.14 5.41 9.29
N ASN A 64 -2.88 5.61 9.70
CA ASN A 64 -2.40 6.88 10.27
C ASN A 64 -2.03 7.94 9.22
N ILE A 65 -1.79 7.54 7.96
CA ILE A 65 -1.40 8.46 6.89
C ILE A 65 -2.60 8.75 6.01
N ASP A 66 -3.06 10.00 6.06
CA ASP A 66 -4.17 10.50 5.25
C ASP A 66 -3.69 10.74 3.79
N PHE A 67 -3.35 9.66 3.06
CA PHE A 67 -2.77 9.71 1.71
C PHE A 67 -3.61 10.53 0.74
N GLY A 68 -4.94 10.56 0.90
CA GLY A 68 -5.85 11.38 0.11
C GLY A 68 -5.51 12.87 0.17
N LYS A 69 -5.24 13.41 1.36
CA LYS A 69 -4.84 14.82 1.52
C LYS A 69 -3.46 15.09 0.92
N TYR A 70 -2.56 14.12 0.96
CA TYR A 70 -1.22 14.28 0.40
C TYR A 70 -1.27 14.31 -1.14
N ILE A 71 -2.00 13.39 -1.76
CA ILE A 71 -2.19 13.33 -3.20
C ILE A 71 -2.94 14.58 -3.71
N GLU A 72 -4.00 14.99 -3.02
CA GLU A 72 -4.74 16.22 -3.35
C GLU A 72 -3.80 17.44 -3.33
N ARG A 73 -2.99 17.59 -2.28
CA ARG A 73 -2.02 18.70 -2.18
C ARG A 73 -1.01 18.71 -3.34
N VAL A 74 -0.59 17.55 -3.84
CA VAL A 74 0.33 17.43 -4.98
C VAL A 74 -0.37 17.75 -6.31
N LEU A 75 -1.59 17.26 -6.52
CA LEU A 75 -2.36 17.50 -7.73
C LEU A 75 -2.80 18.98 -7.86
N SER A 76 -3.25 19.61 -6.77
CA SER A 76 -3.65 21.02 -6.74
C SER A 76 -2.50 21.96 -7.10
N ARG A 77 -1.26 21.59 -6.76
CA ARG A 77 -0.05 22.34 -7.18
C ARG A 77 0.16 22.31 -8.70
N ARG A 78 -0.23 21.25 -9.39
CA ARG A 78 -0.12 21.16 -10.87
C ARG A 78 -1.16 22.03 -11.57
N GLN A 79 -2.42 22.03 -11.10
CA GLN A 79 -3.47 22.88 -11.66
C GLN A 79 -3.16 24.39 -11.53
N ASN A 80 -2.64 24.82 -10.38
CA ASN A 80 -2.26 26.22 -10.16
C ASN A 80 -1.11 26.68 -11.09
N ARG A 81 -0.16 25.79 -11.40
CA ARG A 81 0.93 26.10 -12.36
C ARG A 81 0.43 26.18 -13.80
N ALA A 82 -0.48 25.29 -14.21
CA ALA A 82 -1.07 25.31 -15.55
C ALA A 82 -1.92 26.58 -15.78
N THR A 83 -2.69 26.98 -14.76
CA THR A 83 -3.55 28.17 -14.82
C THR A 83 -2.72 29.46 -14.87
N ARG A 84 -1.66 29.56 -14.07
CA ARG A 84 -0.74 30.72 -14.12
C ARG A 84 -0.06 30.91 -15.48
N ARG A 85 0.35 29.81 -16.15
CA ARG A 85 0.97 29.89 -17.48
C ARG A 85 0.02 30.40 -18.56
N ARG A 86 -1.28 30.09 -18.45
CA ARG A 86 -2.29 30.59 -19.40
C ARG A 86 -2.60 32.07 -19.20
N LEU A 87 -2.54 32.55 -17.96
CA LEU A 87 -2.76 33.97 -17.63
C LEU A 87 -1.57 34.87 -17.98
N SER A 88 -0.34 34.34 -17.97
CA SER A 88 0.88 35.08 -18.36
C SER A 88 1.14 35.10 -19.88
N ALA A 89 0.34 34.39 -20.68
CA ALA A 89 0.47 34.29 -22.13
C ALA A 89 -0.62 35.08 -22.89
N ARG A 90 -1.42 35.87 -22.15
CA ARG A 90 -2.35 36.89 -22.65
C ARG A 90 -1.83 38.25 -22.23
#